data_AF-A0A4R3LUW8-F1
#
_entry.id   AF-A0A4R3LUW8-F1
#
_cell.length_a   1.000
_cell.length_b   1.000
_cell.length_c   1.000
_cell.angle_alpha   90.00
_cell.angle_beta   90.00
_cell.angle_gamma   90.00
#
_symmetry.space_group_name_H-M   'P 1'
#
loop_
_entity.id
_entity.type
_entity.pdbx_description
1 polymer ?
#
loop_
_entity_poly.entity_id
_entity_poly.type
_entity_poly.pdbx_seq_one_letter_code
_entity_poly.pdbx_strand_id
1 'polypeptide(L)'
;MIGVNCGLRDGSRKDTARNIAETGEFVVNIVDDGFLEKVHVSAADYSADVSELEVLNLDCAPSDSLAVPRILSCPINLECTLDRIIPFGRAGSEFFVGEVKLFHIRDGLLADGKVDSELLRPLGRLAGPVYGKLGEVIRMK
;
A
#
# COMPACT_ATOMS: atom_id res chain seq x y z
N MET A 1 1.89 14.03 1.48
CA MET A 1 1.40 13.18 2.60
C MET A 1 0.44 12.15 2.05
N ILE A 2 0.32 11.01 2.71
CA ILE A 2 -0.62 9.93 2.39
C ILE A 2 -1.37 9.51 3.67
N GLY A 3 -2.61 9.04 3.51
CA GLY A 3 -3.43 8.58 4.62
C GLY A 3 -3.81 7.11 4.45
N VAL A 4 -3.68 6.33 5.53
CA VAL A 4 -4.10 4.92 5.58
C VAL A 4 -4.99 4.73 6.80
N ASN A 5 -6.21 4.24 6.60
CA ASN A 5 -7.09 3.88 7.70
C ASN A 5 -6.94 2.40 8.03
N CYS A 6 -6.69 2.10 9.30
CA CYS A 6 -6.57 0.74 9.81
C CYS A 6 -7.64 0.50 10.87
N GLY A 7 -8.48 -0.52 10.66
CA GLY A 7 -9.43 -0.99 11.67
C GLY A 7 -8.75 -1.78 12.78
N LEU A 8 -9.38 -1.83 13.95
CA LEU A 8 -8.97 -2.71 15.04
C LEU A 8 -9.38 -4.17 14.79
N ARG A 9 -8.66 -5.10 15.41
CA ARG A 9 -8.98 -6.54 15.51
C ARG A 9 -9.14 -6.88 16.98
N ASP A 10 -10.34 -7.29 17.38
CA ASP A 10 -10.68 -7.64 18.76
C ASP A 10 -10.28 -6.56 19.79
N GLY A 11 -10.46 -5.29 19.40
CA GLY A 11 -10.11 -4.12 20.24
C GLY A 11 -8.63 -3.73 20.23
N SER A 12 -7.78 -4.45 19.49
CA SER A 12 -6.35 -4.21 19.38
C SER A 12 -5.93 -3.79 17.96
N ARG A 13 -4.74 -3.20 17.82
CA ARG A 13 -4.18 -2.85 16.51
C ARG A 13 -3.84 -4.11 15.71
N LYS A 14 -4.18 -4.11 14.42
CA LYS A 14 -3.61 -5.06 13.46
C LYS A 14 -2.10 -4.85 13.31
N ASP A 15 -1.41 -5.85 12.77
CA ASP A 15 0.06 -5.86 12.67
C ASP A 15 0.61 -4.66 11.92
N THR A 16 0.01 -4.28 10.77
CA THR A 16 0.41 -3.07 10.04
C THR A 16 0.32 -1.80 10.90
N ALA A 17 -0.79 -1.62 11.63
CA ALA A 17 -1.01 -0.44 12.48
C ALA A 17 -0.07 -0.40 13.68
N ARG A 18 0.20 -1.57 14.28
CA ARG A 18 1.16 -1.72 15.38
C ARG A 18 2.58 -1.41 14.89
N ASN A 19 3.02 -2.04 13.81
CA ASN A 19 4.36 -1.85 13.26
C ASN A 19 4.60 -0.38 12.89
N ILE A 20 3.65 0.28 12.21
CA ILE A 20 3.77 1.72 11.88
C ILE A 20 3.89 2.58 13.15
N ALA A 21 3.11 2.28 14.19
CA ALA A 21 3.15 3.06 15.44
C ALA A 21 4.46 2.85 16.22
N GLU A 22 5.09 1.69 16.10
CA GLU A 22 6.33 1.34 16.79
C GLU A 22 7.58 1.82 16.05
N THR A 23 7.64 1.63 14.73
CA THR A 23 8.82 1.96 13.92
C THR A 23 8.77 3.37 13.36
N GLY A 24 7.58 3.94 13.16
CA GLY A 24 7.39 5.21 12.48
C GLY A 24 7.68 5.17 10.97
N GLU A 25 7.85 3.99 10.37
CA GLU A 25 8.22 3.83 8.97
C GLU A 25 7.35 2.79 8.27
N PHE A 26 7.03 3.04 7.00
CA PHE A 26 6.29 2.10 6.15
C PHE A 26 6.42 2.42 4.68
N VAL A 27 6.11 1.44 3.83
CA VAL A 27 6.04 1.62 2.38
C VAL A 27 4.61 1.39 1.90
N VAL A 28 4.07 2.34 1.13
CA VAL A 28 2.79 2.17 0.42
C VAL A 28 3.08 1.72 -1.01
N ASN A 29 2.49 0.59 -1.39
CA ASN A 29 2.71 -0.07 -2.68
C ASN A 29 1.47 0.15 -3.57
N ILE A 30 1.61 0.86 -4.70
CA ILE A 30 0.54 1.00 -5.70
C ILE A 30 0.71 -0.10 -6.72
N VAL A 31 -0.30 -0.97 -6.80
CA VAL A 31 -0.25 -2.21 -7.56
C VAL A 31 -1.00 -2.11 -8.89
N ASP A 32 -0.56 -2.87 -9.88
CA ASP A 32 -1.29 -3.06 -11.13
C ASP A 32 -2.24 -4.27 -11.05
N ASP A 33 -3.06 -4.46 -12.09
CA ASP A 33 -4.03 -5.55 -12.16
C ASP A 33 -3.41 -6.97 -12.15
N GLY A 34 -2.10 -7.10 -12.39
CA GLY A 34 -1.35 -8.35 -12.26
C GLY A 34 -1.15 -8.80 -10.81
N PHE A 35 -1.40 -7.93 -9.83
CA PHE A 35 -1.30 -8.23 -8.39
C PHE A 35 -2.61 -8.72 -7.77
N LEU A 36 -3.69 -8.86 -8.55
CA LEU A 36 -5.03 -9.15 -8.02
C LEU A 36 -5.04 -10.30 -7.00
N GLU A 37 -4.50 -11.46 -7.37
CA GLU A 37 -4.47 -12.63 -6.50
C GLU A 37 -3.61 -12.39 -5.26
N LYS A 38 -2.42 -11.79 -5.42
CA LYS A 38 -1.51 -11.50 -4.30
C LYS A 38 -2.13 -10.54 -3.29
N VAL A 39 -2.79 -9.49 -3.76
CA VAL A 39 -3.50 -8.51 -2.92
C VAL A 39 -4.70 -9.14 -2.21
N HIS A 40 -5.37 -10.08 -2.87
CA HIS A 40 -6.50 -10.77 -2.25
C HIS A 40 -6.02 -11.72 -1.15
N VAL A 41 -5.00 -12.52 -1.43
CA VAL A 41 -4.46 -13.52 -0.50
C VAL A 41 -3.68 -12.87 0.66
N SER A 42 -3.07 -11.71 0.47
CA SER A 42 -2.40 -10.95 1.54
C SER A 42 -3.37 -10.44 2.62
N ALA A 43 -4.67 -10.40 2.34
CA ALA A 43 -5.68 -9.93 3.28
C ALA A 43 -6.26 -11.05 4.16
N ALA A 44 -5.83 -12.29 3.97
CA ALA A 44 -6.21 -13.40 4.83
C ALA A 44 -5.61 -13.25 6.24
N ASP A 45 -6.18 -13.94 7.22
CA ASP A 45 -5.67 -13.93 8.59
C ASP A 45 -4.46 -14.86 8.70
N TYR A 46 -3.28 -14.26 8.84
CA TYR A 46 -2.05 -14.95 9.22
C TYR A 46 -1.72 -14.69 10.71
N SER A 47 -0.85 -15.51 11.29
CA SER A 47 -0.30 -15.22 12.61
C SER A 47 0.73 -14.09 12.50
N ALA A 48 0.93 -13.34 13.59
CA ALA A 48 1.79 -12.15 13.58
C ALA A 48 3.28 -12.43 13.29
N ASP A 49 3.71 -13.69 13.42
CA ASP A 49 5.07 -14.18 13.14
C ASP A 49 5.25 -14.69 11.71
N VAL A 50 4.18 -14.79 10.92
CA VAL A 50 4.24 -15.22 9.52
C VAL A 50 4.24 -14.00 8.61
N SER A 51 5.28 -13.85 7.79
CA SER A 51 5.29 -12.80 6.77
C SER A 51 4.43 -13.19 5.57
N GLU A 52 3.44 -12.37 5.23
CA GLU A 52 2.63 -12.56 4.03
C GLU A 52 3.49 -12.49 2.75
N LEU A 53 4.61 -11.79 2.77
CA LEU A 53 5.53 -11.71 1.64
C LEU A 53 6.11 -13.09 1.29
N GLU A 54 6.45 -13.89 2.30
CA GLU A 54 6.95 -15.26 2.11
C GLU A 54 5.87 -16.18 1.57
N VAL A 55 4.65 -16.08 2.12
CA VAL A 55 3.49 -16.87 1.65
C VAL A 55 3.18 -16.57 0.18
N LEU A 56 3.32 -15.31 -0.23
CA LEU A 56 2.98 -14.84 -1.57
C LEU A 56 4.14 -14.93 -2.57
N ASN A 57 5.32 -15.39 -2.13
CA ASN A 57 6.56 -15.38 -2.90
C ASN A 57 6.84 -14.00 -3.53
N LEU A 58 6.80 -12.96 -2.70
CA LEU A 58 7.09 -11.59 -3.11
C LEU A 58 8.50 -11.19 -2.71
N ASP A 59 9.32 -10.85 -3.69
CA ASP A 59 10.65 -10.32 -3.46
C ASP A 59 10.59 -8.87 -2.97
N CYS A 60 11.54 -8.55 -2.10
CA CYS A 60 11.75 -7.22 -1.56
C CYS A 60 13.04 -6.60 -2.09
N ALA A 61 13.05 -5.27 -2.18
CA ALA A 61 14.24 -4.47 -2.38
C ALA A 61 14.44 -3.56 -1.16
N PRO A 62 15.69 -3.20 -0.83
CA PRO A 62 15.94 -2.18 0.18
C PRO A 62 15.31 -0.85 -0.23
N SER A 63 14.86 -0.12 0.78
CA SER A 63 14.46 1.28 0.65
C SER A 63 15.67 2.21 0.79
N ASP A 64 15.59 3.39 0.18
CA ASP A 64 16.71 4.34 0.14
C ASP A 64 16.67 5.33 1.29
N SER A 65 15.49 5.65 1.83
CA SER A 65 15.28 6.67 2.86
C SER A 65 14.83 6.13 4.22
N LEU A 66 14.52 4.83 4.32
CA LEU A 66 13.99 4.19 5.53
C LEU A 66 14.39 2.70 5.61
N ALA A 67 14.20 2.06 6.78
CA ALA A 67 14.63 0.69 7.04
C ALA A 67 13.64 -0.39 6.54
N VAL A 68 12.36 -0.04 6.38
CA VAL A 68 11.32 -0.97 5.89
C VAL A 68 11.51 -1.24 4.39
N PRO A 69 11.65 -2.50 3.94
CA PRO A 69 11.84 -2.79 2.53
C PRO A 69 10.58 -2.54 1.69
N ARG A 70 10.77 -2.35 0.38
CA ARG A 70 9.69 -2.19 -0.60
C ARG A 70 9.49 -3.47 -1.41
N ILE A 71 8.28 -3.69 -1.93
CA ILE A 71 8.01 -4.83 -2.81
C ILE A 71 8.62 -4.55 -4.17
N LEU A 72 9.59 -5.38 -4.59
CA LEU A 72 10.40 -5.17 -5.78
C LEU A 72 9.57 -5.15 -7.06
N SER A 73 8.61 -6.08 -7.17
CA SER A 73 7.76 -6.22 -8.36
C SER A 73 6.67 -5.15 -8.48
N CYS A 74 6.48 -4.30 -7.46
CA CYS A 74 5.40 -3.31 -7.45
C CYS A 74 5.74 -2.13 -8.37
N PRO A 75 4.81 -1.63 -9.20
CA PRO A 75 5.13 -0.58 -10.17
C PRO A 75 5.42 0.77 -9.53
N ILE A 76 4.85 1.08 -8.36
CA ILE A 76 5.16 2.30 -7.62
C ILE A 76 5.23 1.99 -6.13
N ASN A 77 6.30 2.44 -5.46
CA ASN A 77 6.46 2.40 -4.01
C ASN A 77 6.60 3.82 -3.46
N LEU A 78 5.96 4.09 -2.33
CA LEU A 78 6.06 5.35 -1.60
C LEU A 78 6.68 5.05 -0.24
N GLU A 79 7.91 5.51 -0.04
CA GLU A 79 8.59 5.44 1.25
C GLU A 79 8.03 6.52 2.17
N CYS A 80 7.50 6.11 3.33
CA CYS A 80 6.76 6.98 4.22
C CYS A 80 7.30 6.93 5.65
N THR A 81 7.39 8.10 6.29
CA THR A 81 7.53 8.22 7.74
C THR A 81 6.21 8.64 8.37
N LEU A 82 5.88 8.13 9.55
CA LEU A 82 4.69 8.49 10.30
C LEU A 82 4.76 9.95 10.76
N ASP A 83 3.74 10.74 10.40
CA ASP A 83 3.54 12.10 10.92
C ASP A 83 2.64 12.08 12.16
N ARG A 84 1.45 11.46 12.07
CA ARG A 84 0.54 11.32 13.22
C ARG A 84 -0.46 10.18 13.06
N ILE A 85 -1.05 9.77 14.19
CA ILE A 85 -2.14 8.81 14.27
C ILE A 85 -3.37 9.52 14.85
N ILE A 86 -4.50 9.41 14.15
CA ILE A 86 -5.76 10.05 14.54
C ILE A 86 -6.79 8.94 14.81
N PRO A 87 -7.33 8.82 16.03
CA PRO A 87 -8.47 7.95 16.29
C PRO A 87 -9.64 8.31 15.36
N PHE A 88 -10.20 7.32 14.66
CA PHE A 88 -11.17 7.56 13.60
C PHE A 88 -12.37 6.63 13.72
N GLY A 89 -13.57 7.22 13.65
CA GLY A 89 -14.83 6.49 13.77
C GLY A 89 -15.14 5.97 15.18
N ARG A 90 -16.41 5.60 15.40
CA ARG A 90 -16.90 5.07 16.69
C ARG A 90 -16.63 3.58 16.87
N ALA A 91 -16.44 2.86 15.75
CA ALA A 91 -16.26 1.41 15.72
C ALA A 91 -14.81 0.97 15.95
N GLY A 92 -13.88 1.88 16.23
CA GLY A 92 -12.48 1.57 16.49
C GLY A 92 -11.68 1.41 15.19
N SER A 93 -11.29 2.53 14.60
CA SER A 93 -10.23 2.58 13.58
C SER A 93 -9.27 3.72 13.90
N GLU A 94 -8.10 3.69 13.28
CA GLU A 94 -7.10 4.75 13.39
C GLU A 94 -6.70 5.18 11.98
N PHE A 95 -6.58 6.50 11.78
CA PHE A 95 -6.13 7.11 10.55
C PHE A 95 -4.67 7.52 10.71
N PHE A 96 -3.80 6.83 9.98
CA PHE A 96 -2.36 7.05 9.98
C PHE A 96 -2.02 8.03 8.86
N VAL A 97 -1.38 9.13 9.21
CA VAL A 97 -0.88 10.13 8.26
C VAL A 97 0.62 9.92 8.10
N GLY A 98 1.07 9.67 6.88
CA GLY A 98 2.48 9.55 6.53
C GLY A 98 2.97 10.71 5.67
N GLU A 99 4.21 11.12 5.87
CA GLU A 99 4.96 11.96 4.96
C GLU A 99 5.72 11.08 3.96
N VAL A 100 5.51 11.32 2.67
CA VAL A 100 6.21 10.58 1.61
C VAL A 100 7.59 11.19 1.43
N LYS A 101 8.64 10.41 1.68
CA LYS A 101 10.04 10.80 1.57
C LYS A 101 10.61 10.54 0.19
N LEU A 102 10.23 9.43 -0.44
CA LEU A 102 10.71 9.04 -1.76
C LEU A 102 9.65 8.26 -2.53
N PHE A 103 9.65 8.45 -3.86
CA PHE A 103 8.88 7.64 -4.80
C PHE A 103 9.83 6.77 -5.61
N HIS A 104 9.54 5.48 -5.66
CA HIS A 104 10.10 4.57 -6.67
C HIS A 104 9.03 4.34 -7.72
N ILE A 105 9.32 4.64 -8.98
CA ILE A 105 8.38 4.50 -10.09
C ILE A 105 9.07 3.65 -11.16
N ARG A 106 8.42 2.57 -11.59
CA ARG A 106 8.90 1.71 -12.67
C ARG A 106 9.16 2.54 -13.94
N ASP A 107 10.30 2.30 -14.56
CA ASP A 107 10.69 2.96 -15.80
C ASP A 107 9.58 2.89 -16.87
N GLY A 108 9.40 4.00 -17.59
CA GLY A 108 8.37 4.14 -18.62
C GLY A 108 6.96 4.44 -18.11
N LEU A 109 6.70 4.41 -16.79
CA LEU A 109 5.40 4.84 -16.24
C LEU A 109 5.28 6.36 -16.08
N LEU A 110 6.39 7.10 -16.08
CA LEU A 110 6.39 8.55 -15.88
C LEU A 110 6.59 9.27 -17.22
N ALA A 111 5.66 10.16 -17.56
CA ALA A 111 5.75 11.08 -18.69
C ALA A 111 5.39 12.50 -18.22
N ASP A 112 6.28 13.47 -18.47
CA ASP A 112 6.09 14.88 -18.06
C ASP A 112 5.74 15.06 -16.58
N GLY A 113 6.38 14.27 -15.70
CA GLY A 113 6.13 14.30 -14.26
C GLY A 113 4.78 13.72 -13.83
N LYS A 114 4.05 13.06 -14.74
CA LYS A 114 2.77 12.40 -14.48
C LYS A 114 2.87 10.90 -14.73
N VAL A 115 2.18 10.13 -13.91
CA VAL A 115 2.06 8.68 -14.12
C VAL A 115 1.07 8.42 -15.24
N ASP A 116 1.46 7.61 -16.22
CA ASP A 116 0.55 7.09 -17.23
C ASP A 116 -0.29 5.96 -16.63
N SER A 117 -1.55 6.29 -16.31
CA SER A 117 -2.48 5.34 -15.72
C SER A 117 -2.78 4.14 -16.62
N GLU A 118 -2.79 4.32 -17.94
CA GLU A 118 -3.07 3.23 -18.89
C GLU A 118 -1.93 2.22 -18.92
N LEU A 119 -0.68 2.68 -18.80
CA LEU A 119 0.48 1.81 -18.61
C LEU A 119 0.56 1.20 -17.21
N LEU A 120 0.14 1.95 -16.18
CA LEU A 120 0.10 1.46 -14.80
C LEU A 120 -0.94 0.35 -14.64
N ARG A 121 -2.11 0.45 -15.29
CA ARG A 121 -3.26 -0.47 -15.12
C ARG A 121 -3.60 -0.69 -13.63
N PRO A 122 -3.88 0.37 -12.86
CA PRO A 122 -4.08 0.26 -11.42
C PRO A 122 -5.25 -0.66 -11.07
N LEU A 123 -5.08 -1.41 -9.98
CA LEU A 123 -6.14 -2.24 -9.42
C LEU A 123 -6.98 -1.45 -8.41
N GLY A 124 -8.29 -1.38 -8.64
CA GLY A 124 -9.26 -0.79 -7.73
C GLY A 124 -9.96 -1.81 -6.86
N ARG A 125 -10.21 -1.47 -5.59
CA ARG A 125 -11.08 -2.25 -4.69
C ARG A 125 -12.51 -1.73 -4.76
N LEU A 126 -13.47 -2.64 -4.92
CA LEU A 126 -14.91 -2.37 -4.88
C LEU A 126 -15.54 -3.00 -3.62
N ALA A 127 -16.86 -3.05 -3.55
CA ALA A 127 -17.58 -3.62 -2.41
C ALA A 127 -17.37 -5.14 -2.31
N GLY A 128 -17.02 -5.63 -1.10
CA GLY A 128 -16.74 -7.03 -0.86
C GLY A 128 -15.40 -7.48 -1.47
N PRO A 129 -15.25 -8.75 -1.90
CA PRO A 129 -14.05 -9.26 -2.57
C PRO A 129 -14.09 -8.97 -4.09
N VAL A 130 -14.60 -7.80 -4.48
CA VAL A 130 -14.74 -7.40 -5.88
C VAL A 130 -13.70 -6.34 -6.20
N TYR A 131 -13.11 -6.45 -7.39
CA TYR A 131 -12.04 -5.57 -7.85
C TYR A 131 -12.37 -5.05 -9.25
N GLY A 132 -11.92 -3.83 -9.53
CA GLY A 132 -12.02 -3.20 -10.84
C GLY A 132 -10.64 -3.00 -11.45
N LYS A 133 -10.51 -3.26 -12.74
CA LYS A 133 -9.38 -2.75 -13.53
C LYS A 133 -9.64 -1.29 -13.89
N LEU A 134 -8.63 -0.62 -14.42
CA LEU A 134 -8.82 0.70 -15.03
C LEU A 134 -9.89 0.61 -16.13
N GLY A 135 -10.91 1.46 -16.03
CA GLY A 135 -11.96 1.61 -17.04
C GLY A 135 -11.51 2.48 -18.21
N GLU A 136 -12.48 2.99 -18.96
CA GLU A 136 -12.22 3.94 -20.04
C GLU A 136 -11.55 5.23 -19.50
N VAL A 137 -10.46 5.65 -20.15
CA VAL A 137 -9.76 6.90 -19.83
C VAL A 137 -10.14 7.95 -20.86
N ILE A 138 -10.83 8.99 -20.40
CA ILE A 138 -11.19 10.14 -21.23
C ILE A 138 -10.25 11.29 -20.87
N ARG A 139 -9.50 11.79 -21.85
CA ARG A 139 -8.60 12.94 -21.67
C ARG A 139 -9.29 14.21 -22.19
N MET A 140 -9.53 15.16 -21.29
CA MET A 140 -9.98 16.50 -21.66
C MET A 140 -8.76 17.37 -21.96
N LYS A 141 -8.82 18.11 -23.07
CA LYS A 141 -7.82 19.14 -23.41
C LYS A 141 -8.13 20.45 -22.70
#